data_AF-W1N4J4-F1
#
_entry.id   AF-W1N4J4-F1
#
_cell.length_a   1.000
_cell.length_b   1.000
_cell.length_c   1.000
_cell.angle_alpha   90.00
_cell.angle_beta   90.00
_cell.angle_gamma   90.00
#
_symmetry.space_group_name_H-M   'P 1'
#
loop_
_entity.id
_entity.type
_entity.pdbx_description
1 polymer ?
#
loop_
_entity_poly.entity_id
_entity_poly.type
_entity_poly.pdbx_seq_one_letter_code
_entity_poly.pdbx_strand_id
1 'polypeptide(L)' 'MNPSRSLIKRVVCGVRVEDIEEPTMREIRYLDKLIDELARGKAMEKILRTGS' A
#
# COMPACT_ATOMS: atom_id res chain seq x y z
N MET A 1 -0.07 11.69 -9.31
CA MET A 1 -0.22 10.82 -8.12
C MET A 1 -1.30 9.78 -8.42
N ASN A 2 -1.07 8.48 -8.25
CA ASN A 2 -2.05 7.44 -8.64
C ASN A 2 -3.30 7.49 -7.74
N PRO A 3 -4.52 7.67 -8.27
CA PRO A 3 -5.75 7.73 -7.45
C PRO A 3 -6.00 6.47 -6.63
N SER A 4 -5.65 5.30 -7.16
CA SER A 4 -5.87 4.00 -6.52
C SER A 4 -5.01 3.74 -5.29
N ARG A 5 -3.99 4.55 -5.03
CA ARG A 5 -3.10 4.38 -3.86
C ARG A 5 -3.85 4.46 -2.53
N SER A 6 -4.95 5.23 -2.47
CA SER A 6 -5.82 5.33 -1.28
C SER A 6 -6.55 4.03 -0.95
N LEU A 7 -6.59 3.09 -1.90
CA LEU A 7 -7.16 1.75 -1.69
C LEU A 7 -6.18 0.82 -0.97
N ILE A 8 -4.92 1.22 -0.79
CA ILE A 8 -3.92 0.47 -0.03
C ILE A 8 -4.21 0.66 1.46
N LYS A 9 -5.15 -0.15 1.96
CA LYS A 9 -5.53 -0.21 3.37
C LYS A 9 -4.94 -1.48 3.98
N ARG A 10 -4.18 -1.33 5.08
CA ARG A 10 -3.78 -2.39 6.03
C ARG A 10 -2.64 -1.93 6.95
N VAL A 11 -2.30 -2.81 7.89
CA VAL A 11 -1.07 -2.78 8.67
C VAL A 11 0.14 -3.11 7.77
N VAL A 12 1.13 -2.23 7.76
CA VAL A 12 2.45 -2.39 7.13
C VAL A 12 3.50 -2.25 8.23
N CYS A 13 4.40 -3.22 8.37
CA CYS A 13 5.44 -3.21 9.41
C CYS A 13 4.93 -2.95 10.84
N GLY A 14 3.71 -3.41 11.17
CA GLY A 14 3.10 -3.23 12.49
C GLY A 14 2.32 -1.93 12.68
N VAL A 15 2.29 -1.03 11.70
CA VAL A 15 1.56 0.26 11.76
C VAL A 15 0.44 0.30 10.72
N ARG A 16 -0.75 0.79 11.08
CA ARG A 16 -1.84 1.04 10.12
C ARG A 16 -1.49 2.26 9.27
N VAL A 17 -1.51 2.10 7.95
CA VAL A 17 -1.13 3.19 7.03
C VAL A 17 -2.10 4.38 7.11
N GLU A 18 -3.36 4.13 7.47
CA GLU A 18 -4.36 5.19 7.70
C GLU A 18 -4.09 6.04 8.95
N ASP A 19 -3.34 5.52 9.93
CA ASP A 19 -3.00 6.24 11.16
C ASP A 19 -1.73 7.12 10.99
N ILE A 20 -1.10 7.11 9.81
CA ILE A 20 0.11 7.90 9.53
C ILE A 20 -0.30 9.31 9.13
N GLU A 21 -0.03 10.27 10.03
CA GLU A 21 -0.33 11.69 9.83
C GLU A 21 0.57 12.35 8.78
N GLU A 22 1.87 12.00 8.76
CA GLU A 22 2.82 12.60 7.83
C GLU A 22 2.59 12.07 6.40
N PRO A 23 2.21 12.93 5.44
CA PRO A 23 1.81 12.48 4.11
C PRO A 23 2.91 11.69 3.38
N THR A 24 4.17 12.10 3.49
CA THR A 24 5.29 11.47 2.76
C THR A 24 5.55 10.06 3.26
N MET A 25 5.55 9.86 4.58
CA MET A 25 5.69 8.56 5.23
C MET A 25 4.56 7.62 4.84
N ARG A 26 3.33 8.15 4.71
CA ARG A 26 2.19 7.38 4.24
C ARG A 26 2.39 6.86 2.81
N GLU A 27 2.92 7.68 1.91
CA GLU A 27 3.25 7.25 0.54
C GLU A 27 4.37 6.20 0.51
N ILE A 28 5.40 6.37 1.34
CA ILE A 28 6.48 5.38 1.48
C ILE A 28 5.90 4.03 1.95
N ARG A 29 4.98 4.03 2.93
CA ARG A 29 4.35 2.79 3.40
C ARG A 29 3.43 2.15 2.37
N TYR A 30 2.81 2.91 1.47
CA TYR A 30 2.13 2.34 0.32
C TYR A 30 3.09 1.53 -0.55
N LEU A 31 4.29 2.06 -0.82
CA LEU A 31 5.31 1.36 -1.60
C LEU A 31 5.82 0.10 -0.90
N ASP A 32 6.15 0.20 0.40
CA ASP A 32 6.55 -0.94 1.22
C ASP A 32 5.53 -2.08 1.14
N LYS A 33 4.24 -1.74 1.11
CA LYS A 33 3.19 -2.75 1.03
C LYS A 33 3.19 -3.49 -0.31
N LEU A 34 3.36 -2.77 -1.41
CA LEU A 34 3.40 -3.38 -2.74
C LEU A 34 4.61 -4.32 -2.86
N ILE A 35 5.75 -3.92 -2.30
CA ILE A 35 6.97 -4.74 -2.25
C ILE A 35 6.78 -5.98 -1.38
N ASP A 36 6.18 -5.86 -0.18
CA ASP A 36 5.85 -7.00 0.68
C ASP A 36 4.95 -8.01 -0.06
N GLU A 37 3.92 -7.54 -0.75
CA GLU A 37 3.01 -8.41 -1.48
C GLU A 37 3.67 -9.09 -2.68
N LEU A 38 4.56 -8.39 -3.38
CA LEU A 38 5.37 -8.94 -4.47
C LEU A 38 6.36 -9.99 -3.95
N ALA A 39 7.07 -9.71 -2.86
CA ALA A 39 8.02 -10.63 -2.23
C ALA A 39 7.34 -11.91 -1.73
N ARG A 40 6.07 -11.81 -1.32
CA ARG A 40 5.23 -12.96 -0.94
C ARG A 40 4.64 -13.72 -2.13
N GLY A 41 5.02 -13.38 -3.37
CA GLY A 41 4.62 -14.09 -4.57
C GLY A 41 3.18 -13.82 -5.02
N LYS A 42 2.56 -12.71 -4.59
CA LYS A 42 1.23 -12.37 -5.11
C LYS A 42 1.33 -11.93 -6.56
N ALA A 43 0.37 -12.37 -7.37
CA ALA A 43 0.24 -11.90 -8.75
C ALA A 43 -0.02 -10.39 -8.79
N MET A 44 0.58 -9.69 -9.76
CA MET A 44 0.50 -8.22 -9.88
C MET A 44 -0.94 -7.72 -9.99
N GLU A 45 -1.81 -8.46 -10.66
CA GLU A 45 -3.26 -8.23 -10.74
C GLU A 45 -3.98 -8.20 -9.38
N LYS A 46 -3.45 -8.90 -8.36
CA LYS A 46 -3.97 -8.85 -6.98
C LYS A 46 -3.35 -7.74 -6.15
N ILE A 47 -2.17 -7.26 -6.54
CA ILE A 47 -1.43 -6.18 -5.88
C ILE A 47 -1.98 -4.83 -6.36
N LEU A 48 -2.18 -4.67 -7.67
CA LEU A 48 -2.77 -3.50 -8.28
C LEU A 48 -4.26 -3.43 -7.93
N ARG A 49 -4.61 -2.40 -7.16
CA ARG A 49 -6.00 -2.15 -6.78
C ARG A 49 -6.62 -1.28 -7.86
N THR A 50 -7.58 -1.81 -8.59
CA THR A 50 -8.45 -1.00 -9.45
C THR A 50 -9.62 -0.52 -8.58
N GLY A 51 -9.78 0.81 -8.46
CA GLY A 51 -11.04 1.35 -7.97
C GLY A 51 -12.11 0.98 -8.98
N SER A 52 -13.16 0.30 -8.53
CA SER A 52 -14.37 0.08 -9.33
C SER A 52 -15.00 1.40 -9.73
#